data_AF-A0AA85KHM2-F1
#
_entry.id   AF-A0AA85KHM2-F1
#
_cell.length_a   1.000
_cell.length_b   1.000
_cell.length_c   1.000
_cell.angle_alpha   90.00
_cell.angle_beta   90.00
_cell.angle_gamma   90.00
#
_symmetry.space_group_name_H-M   'P 1'
#
loop_
_entity.id
_entity.type
_entity.pdbx_description
1 polymer ?
#
loop_
_entity_poly.entity_id
_entity_poly.type
_entity_poly.pdbx_seq_one_letter_code
_entity_poly.pdbx_strand_id
1 'polypeptide(L)' 'MHRLSRTREEQTRENQAGFRPGRGCIDHIFTLRQIQEHRHTFRRPTIVIFLDLKVAFDSVDRK' A
#
# COMPACT_ATOMS: atom_id res chain seq x y z
N MET A 1 -8.95 -11.87 16.19
CA MET A 1 -8.39 -11.66 14.84
C MET A 1 -7.04 -12.38 14.60
N HIS A 2 -6.63 -13.35 15.42
CA HIS A 2 -5.31 -14.00 15.29
C HIS A 2 -5.34 -15.32 14.52
N ARG A 3 -6.51 -15.96 14.39
CA ARG A 3 -6.63 -17.27 13.74
C ARG A 3 -6.28 -17.24 12.24
N LEU A 4 -6.54 -16.12 11.57
CA LEU A 4 -6.30 -15.94 10.13
C LEU A 4 -5.09 -15.06 9.83
N SER A 5 -4.37 -14.57 10.84
CA SER A 5 -3.31 -13.58 10.63
C SER A 5 -2.17 -14.15 9.78
N ARG A 6 -1.74 -15.38 10.06
CA ARG A 6 -0.65 -16.03 9.30
C ARG A 6 -0.97 -16.13 7.81
N THR A 7 -2.10 -16.74 7.45
CA THR A 7 -2.53 -16.88 6.06
C THR A 7 -2.72 -15.53 5.39
N ARG A 8 -3.28 -14.54 6.10
CA ARG A 8 -3.43 -13.19 5.58
C ARG A 8 -2.08 -12.54 5.30
N GLU A 9 -1.10 -12.66 6.19
CA GLU A 9 0.24 -12.13 5.97
C GLU A 9 0.95 -12.82 4.80
N GLU A 10 0.78 -14.14 4.64
CA GLU A 10 1.34 -14.91 3.51
C GLU A 10 0.71 -14.54 2.16
N GLN A 11 -0.57 -14.19 2.14
CA GLN A 11 -1.30 -13.85 0.91
C GLN A 11 -1.25 -12.36 0.54
N THR A 12 -0.94 -11.50 1.51
CA THR A 12 -0.91 -10.05 1.29
C THR A 12 0.36 -9.65 0.54
N ARG A 13 0.22 -8.81 -0.49
CA ARG A 13 1.37 -8.29 -1.23
C ARG A 13 2.28 -7.46 -0.33
N GLU A 14 3.58 -7.51 -0.59
CA GLU A 14 4.56 -6.79 0.24
C GLU A 14 4.32 -5.28 0.30
N ASN A 15 3.86 -4.69 -0.80
CA ASN A 15 3.56 -3.26 -0.92
C ASN A 15 2.25 -2.83 -0.21
N GLN A 16 1.51 -3.75 0.42
CA GLN A 16 0.39 -3.42 1.28
C GLN A 16 0.89 -3.28 2.72
N ALA A 17 0.72 -2.11 3.34
CA ALA A 17 1.08 -1.86 4.74
C ALA A 17 -0.14 -1.74 5.66
N GLY A 18 -1.29 -1.34 5.13
CA GLY A 18 -2.50 -1.12 5.93
C GLY A 18 -2.96 -2.39 6.64
N PHE A 19 -3.29 -2.26 7.93
CA PHE A 19 -3.81 -3.33 8.80
C PHE A 19 -2.85 -4.52 9.03
N ARG A 20 -1.54 -4.34 8.80
CA ARG A 20 -0.51 -5.36 9.03
C ARG A 20 0.35 -5.04 10.26
N PRO A 21 0.68 -6.03 11.12
CA PRO A 21 1.57 -5.82 12.26
C PRO A 21 2.97 -5.37 11.79
N GLY A 22 3.54 -4.36 12.46
CA GLY A 22 4.91 -3.90 12.20
C GLY A 22 5.11 -3.15 10.88
N ARG A 23 4.04 -2.78 10.17
CA ARG A 23 4.10 -1.95 8.94
C ARG A 23 3.37 -0.64 9.15
N GLY A 24 3.97 0.47 8.73
CA GLY A 24 3.40 1.81 8.90
C GLY A 24 3.38 2.64 7.63
N CYS A 25 2.67 3.77 7.66
CA CYS A 25 2.67 4.73 6.56
C CYS A 25 4.05 5.39 6.35
N ILE A 26 4.88 5.44 7.39
CA ILE A 26 6.23 6.03 7.34
C ILE A 26 7.10 5.31 6.30
N ASP A 27 7.09 3.97 6.30
CA ASP A 27 7.88 3.16 5.37
C ASP A 27 7.46 3.42 3.92
N HIS A 28 6.15 3.49 3.66
CA HIS A 28 5.63 3.79 2.32
C HIS A 28 5.94 5.21 1.86
N ILE A 29 5.84 6.21 2.75
CA ILE A 29 6.22 7.59 2.42
C ILE A 29 7.71 7.65 2.07
N PHE A 30 8.56 6.96 2.84
CA PHE A 30 9.98 6.87 2.55
C PHE A 30 10.23 6.22 1.18
N THR A 31 9.63 5.07 0.89
CA THR A 31 9.76 4.38 -0.40
C THR A 31 9.29 5.25 -1.56
N LEU A 32 8.14 5.93 -1.45
CA LEU A 32 7.62 6.81 -2.49
C LEU A 32 8.56 7.99 -2.75
N ARG A 33 9.12 8.61 -1.70
CA ARG A 33 10.12 9.68 -1.83
C ARG A 33 11.36 9.19 -2.57
N GLN A 34 11.91 8.02 -2.21
CA GLN A 34 13.06 7.44 -2.89
C GLN A 34 12.79 7.18 -4.38
N ILE A 35 11.61 6.65 -4.72
CA ILE A 35 11.21 6.45 -6.12
C ILE A 35 11.13 7.78 -6.85
N GLN A 36 10.49 8.79 -6.25
CA GLN A 36 10.35 10.12 -6.84
C GLN A 36 11.70 10.79 -7.08
N GLU A 37 12.58 10.80 -6.07
CA GLU A 37 13.93 11.36 -6.13
C GLU A 37 14.76 10.68 -7.22
N HIS A 38 14.77 9.35 -7.26
CA HIS A 38 15.49 8.60 -8.29
C HIS A 38 14.99 8.94 -9.70
N ARG A 39 13.68 8.96 -9.90
CA ARG A 39 13.08 9.27 -11.21
C ARG A 39 13.37 10.71 -11.64
N HIS A 40 13.35 11.65 -10.69
CA HIS A 40 13.72 13.04 -10.90
C HIS A 40 15.19 13.16 -11.33
N THR A 41 16.12 12.49 -10.64
CA THR A 41 17.56 12.47 -10.96
C THR A 41 17.82 12.06 -12.40
N PHE A 42 17.11 11.05 -12.91
CA PHE A 42 17.24 10.60 -14.29
C PHE A 42 16.28 11.30 -15.27
N ARG A 43 15.66 12.41 -14.87
CA ARG A 43 14.71 13.21 -15.68
C ARG A 43 13.62 12.36 -16.34
N ARG A 44 13.17 11.31 -15.65
CA ARG A 44 12.15 10.40 -16.18
C ARG A 44 10.76 10.98 -15.93
N PRO A 45 9.92 11.14 -16.97
CA PRO A 45 8.53 11.57 -16.76
C PRO A 45 7.83 10.59 -15.83
N THR A 46 7.11 11.11 -14.84
CA THR A 46 6.48 10.33 -13.77
C THR A 46 5.10 10.88 -13.49
N ILE A 47 4.10 10.00 -13.45
CA ILE A 47 2.71 10.32 -13.11
C ILE A 47 2.39 9.56 -11.81
N VAL A 48 1.76 10.25 -10.87
CA VAL A 48 1.29 9.66 -9.61
C VAL A 48 -0.23 9.83 -9.55
N ILE A 49 -0.93 8.74 -9.25
CA ILE A 49 -2.39 8.73 -9.14
C ILE A 49 -2.75 8.44 -7.69
N PHE A 50 -3.51 9.35 -7.07
CA PHE A 50 -4.11 9.11 -5.77
C PHE A 50 -5.47 8.45 -5.98
N LEU A 51 -5.60 7.22 -5.47
CA LEU A 51 -6.83 6.44 -5.53
C LEU A 51 -7.36 6.29 -4.12
N ASP A 52 -8.59 6.73 -3.91
CA ASP A 52 -9.34 6.53 -2.68
C ASP A 52 -10.68 5.84 -2.99
N LEU A 53 -11.05 4.88 -2.15
CA LEU A 53 -12.27 4.11 -2.33
C LEU A 53 -13.38 4.67 -1.45
N LYS A 54 -14.44 5.16 -2.08
CA LYS A 54 -15.62 5.65 -1.36
C LYS A 54 -16.32 4.47 -0.66
N VAL A 55 -16.54 4.59 0.66
CA VAL A 55 -17.24 3.60 1.48
C VAL A 55 -16.68 2.17 1.34
N ALA A 56 -15.35 2.04 1.43
CA ALA A 56 -14.60 0.82 1.07
C ALA A 56 -15.06 -0.47 1.78
N PHE A 57 -15.52 -0.38 3.03
CA PHE A 57 -15.99 -1.56 3.78
C PHE A 57 -17.44 -1.95 3.46
N ASP A 58 -18.28 -0.97 3.13
CA ASP A 58 -19.70 -1.20 2.83
C ASP A 58 -19.92 -1.64 1.38
N SER A 59 -18.98 -1.31 0.49
CA SER A 59 -19.08 -1.57 -0.96
C SER A 59 -18.54 -2.94 -1.39
N VAL A 60 -18.19 -3.82 -0.46
CA VAL A 60 -17.70 -5.17 -0.75
C VAL A 60 -18.87 -6.04 -1.26
N ASP A 61 -18.73 -6.64 -2.44
CA ASP A 61 -19.70 -7.60 -2.96
C ASP A 61 -19.69 -8.88 -2.10
N ARG A 62 -20.88 -9.32 -1.68
CA ARG A 62 -21.09 -10.46 -0.77
C ARG A 62 -21.87 -11.60 -1.41
N LYS A 63 -22.22 -11.48 -2.70
CA LYS A 63 -22.92 -12.52 -3.44
C LYS A 63 -21.99 -13.64 -3.89
#